data_AF-A0A2N7XMS0-F1
#
_entry.id   AF-A0A2N7XMS0-F1
#
_cell.length_a   1.000
_cell.length_b   1.000
_cell.length_c   1.000
_cell.angle_alpha   90.00
_cell.angle_beta   90.00
_cell.angle_gamma   90.00
#
_symmetry.space_group_name_H-M   'P 1'
#
loop_
_entity.id
_entity.type
_entity.pdbx_description
1 polymer ?
#
loop_
_entity_poly.entity_id
_entity_poly.type
_entity_poly.pdbx_seq_one_letter_code
_entity_poly.pdbx_strand_id
1 'polypeptide(L)'
;MESIFGFFESLFKNFTWGRLTFLAFSILLTVGGLFVYESYTGNFKLNRISAELKIVEAIVELEKKVESLPDNSPSKRYFDRLMSEAGKSQIEFNFQPGFSSPRFERIFYQCLPWALLLTIIFFTTSSGRSSAVGGVLAIGSPFIVLGYNLPALEETWVIDYLYPWGVFTLILIFILVWQHRKKS
;
A
#
# COMPACT_ATOMS: atom_id res chain seq x y z
N MET A 1 30.13 6.70 -3.20
CA MET A 1 29.80 7.88 -4.03
C MET A 1 30.25 7.72 -5.48
N GLU A 2 31.39 7.08 -5.76
CA GLU A 2 31.86 6.82 -7.14
C GLU A 2 30.88 6.02 -8.01
N SER A 3 30.16 5.03 -7.44
CA SER A 3 29.17 4.26 -8.20
C SER A 3 27.95 5.09 -8.66
N ILE A 4 27.60 6.14 -7.92
CA ILE A 4 26.49 7.04 -8.29
C ILE A 4 26.98 7.98 -9.40
N PHE A 5 28.18 8.53 -9.25
CA PHE A 5 28.80 9.37 -10.27
C PHE A 5 29.03 8.62 -11.59
N GLY A 6 29.52 7.37 -11.55
CA GLY A 6 29.69 6.55 -12.73
C GLY A 6 28.36 6.18 -13.41
N PHE A 7 27.29 6.03 -12.63
CA PHE A 7 25.93 5.87 -13.18
C PHE A 7 25.48 7.12 -13.93
N PHE A 8 25.64 8.31 -13.34
CA PHE A 8 25.30 9.58 -13.99
C PHE A 8 26.17 9.85 -15.22
N GLU A 9 27.48 9.59 -15.16
CA GLU A 9 28.39 9.80 -16.29
C GLU A 9 28.06 8.87 -17.47
N SER A 10 27.71 7.62 -17.20
CA SER A 10 27.21 6.67 -18.20
C SER A 10 25.83 7.06 -18.75
N LEU A 11 24.99 7.69 -17.92
CA LEU A 11 23.69 8.24 -18.30
C LEU A 11 23.83 9.41 -19.29
N PHE A 12 24.78 10.31 -19.03
CA PHE A 12 25.07 11.47 -19.88
C PHE A 12 25.82 11.08 -21.17
N LYS A 13 26.76 10.13 -21.13
CA LYS A 13 27.52 9.70 -22.33
C LYS A 13 26.69 8.89 -23.33
N ASN A 14 25.70 8.11 -22.88
CA ASN A 14 24.86 7.25 -23.72
C ASN A 14 23.39 7.72 -23.72
N PHE A 15 23.19 9.00 -24.05
CA PHE A 15 21.90 9.68 -23.94
C PHE A 15 20.94 9.28 -25.08
N THR A 16 20.19 8.19 -24.87
CA THR A 16 19.06 7.83 -25.74
C THR A 16 17.76 8.40 -25.19
N TRP A 17 16.87 8.88 -26.08
CA TRP A 17 15.56 9.44 -25.73
C TRP A 17 14.73 8.53 -24.78
N GLY A 18 14.84 7.21 -24.93
CA GLY A 18 14.18 6.25 -24.04
C GLY A 18 14.68 6.23 -22.58
N ARG A 19 15.93 6.62 -22.33
CA ARG A 19 16.48 6.74 -20.97
C ARG A 19 16.03 8.03 -20.30
N LEU A 20 15.87 9.11 -21.06
CA LEU A 20 15.32 10.37 -20.57
C LEU A 20 13.86 10.19 -20.12
N THR A 21 13.04 9.53 -20.94
CA THR A 21 11.64 9.27 -20.59
C THR A 21 11.52 8.34 -19.39
N PHE A 22 12.36 7.31 -19.29
CA PHE A 22 12.43 6.45 -18.11
C PHE A 22 12.79 7.22 -16.84
N LEU A 23 13.82 8.08 -16.90
CA LEU A 23 14.28 8.84 -15.75
C LEU A 23 13.24 9.89 -15.31
N ALA A 24 12.64 10.59 -16.28
CA ALA A 24 11.54 11.53 -16.01
C ALA A 24 10.32 10.82 -15.40
N PHE A 25 9.97 9.64 -15.92
CA PHE A 25 8.88 8.84 -15.39
C PHE A 25 9.16 8.31 -13.99
N SER A 26 10.39 7.86 -13.72
CA SER A 26 10.81 7.37 -12.41
C SER A 26 10.80 8.48 -11.35
N ILE A 27 11.24 9.69 -11.71
CA ILE A 27 11.11 10.88 -10.86
C ILE A 27 9.63 11.20 -10.62
N LEU A 28 8.80 11.21 -11.66
CA LEU A 28 7.35 11.44 -11.53
C LEU A 28 6.68 10.41 -10.62
N LEU A 29 7.06 9.13 -10.72
CA LEU A 29 6.56 8.08 -9.84
C LEU A 29 7.00 8.27 -8.40
N THR A 30 8.25 8.69 -8.18
CA THR A 30 8.79 8.90 -6.83
C THR A 30 8.15 10.12 -6.18
N VAL A 31 8.07 11.24 -6.90
CA VAL A 31 7.41 12.46 -6.44
C VAL A 31 5.91 12.24 -6.26
N GLY A 32 5.26 11.60 -7.23
CA GLY A 32 3.85 11.24 -7.14
C GLY A 32 3.56 10.29 -5.98
N GLY A 33 4.43 9.30 -5.76
CA GLY A 33 4.35 8.39 -4.62
C GLY A 33 4.49 9.11 -3.28
N LEU A 34 5.41 10.07 -3.16
CA LEU A 34 5.55 10.93 -1.99
C LEU A 34 4.31 11.81 -1.77
N PHE A 35 3.78 12.44 -2.82
CA PHE A 35 2.56 13.24 -2.72
C PHE A 35 1.33 12.41 -2.35
N VAL A 36 1.18 11.22 -2.92
CA VAL A 36 0.10 10.30 -2.57
C VAL A 36 0.26 9.81 -1.13
N TYR A 37 1.48 9.46 -0.72
CA TYR A 37 1.80 9.07 0.66
C TYR A 37 1.48 10.20 1.64
N GLU A 38 1.93 11.43 1.38
CA GLU A 38 1.66 12.58 2.25
C GLU A 38 0.20 12.98 2.26
N SER A 39 -0.48 13.00 1.11
CA SER A 39 -1.91 13.32 1.02
C SER A 39 -2.76 12.27 1.71
N TYR A 40 -2.41 10.99 1.57
CA TYR A 40 -3.05 9.90 2.27
C TYR A 40 -2.82 10.03 3.79
N THR A 41 -1.57 10.18 4.22
CA THR A 41 -1.22 10.30 5.65
C THR A 41 -1.81 11.56 6.29
N GLY A 42 -1.85 12.67 5.55
CA GLY A 42 -2.39 13.96 5.98
C GLY A 42 -3.91 13.95 6.12
N ASN A 43 -4.64 13.48 5.09
CA ASN A 43 -6.09 13.33 5.16
C ASN A 43 -6.50 12.30 6.23
N PHE A 44 -5.73 11.23 6.39
CA PHE A 44 -6.01 10.24 7.43
C PHE A 44 -5.82 10.81 8.83
N LYS A 45 -4.76 11.61 9.06
CA LYS A 45 -4.53 12.30 10.34
C LYS A 45 -5.64 13.31 10.65
N LEU A 46 -6.08 14.09 9.66
CA LEU A 46 -7.16 15.06 9.81
C LEU A 46 -8.52 14.38 10.07
N ASN A 47 -8.85 13.33 9.32
CA ASN A 47 -10.08 12.57 9.55
C ASN A 47 -10.05 11.85 10.90
N ARG A 48 -8.89 11.34 11.32
CA ARG A 48 -8.72 10.73 12.64
C ARG A 48 -8.95 11.74 13.75
N ILE A 49 -8.32 12.91 13.67
CA ILE A 49 -8.53 13.99 14.63
C ILE A 49 -10.01 14.41 14.62
N SER A 50 -10.65 14.55 13.46
CA SER A 50 -12.07 14.92 13.38
C SER A 50 -13.00 13.88 14.00
N ALA A 51 -12.73 12.58 13.80
CA ALA A 51 -13.52 11.50 14.38
C ALA A 51 -13.31 11.41 15.90
N GLU A 52 -12.07 11.52 16.37
CA GLU A 52 -11.74 11.59 17.80
C GLU A 52 -12.44 12.79 18.46
N LEU A 53 -12.41 13.96 17.82
CA LEU A 53 -13.00 15.20 18.33
C LEU A 53 -14.54 15.09 18.41
N LYS A 54 -15.21 14.46 17.43
CA LYS A 54 -16.65 14.18 17.49
C LYS A 54 -17.04 13.23 18.62
N ILE A 55 -16.22 12.21 18.87
CA ILE A 55 -16.46 11.27 19.98
C ILE A 55 -16.29 11.99 21.32
N VAL A 56 -15.26 12.83 21.46
CA VAL A 56 -15.05 13.66 22.65
C VAL A 56 -16.20 14.65 22.83
N GLU A 57 -16.63 15.33 21.77
CA GLU A 57 -17.80 16.24 21.82
C GLU A 57 -19.06 15.51 22.27
N ALA A 58 -19.32 14.31 21.74
CA ALA A 58 -20.46 13.49 22.16
C ALA A 58 -20.33 13.09 23.63
N ILE A 59 -19.15 12.67 24.09
CA ILE A 59 -18.90 12.32 25.50
C ILE A 59 -19.13 13.53 26.41
N VAL A 60 -18.62 14.71 26.05
CA VAL A 60 -18.81 15.95 26.82
C VAL A 60 -20.28 16.38 26.85
N GLU A 61 -21.01 16.21 25.75
CA GLU A 61 -22.45 16.50 25.71
C GLU A 61 -23.26 15.49 26.55
N LEU A 62 -22.89 14.21 26.50
CA LEU A 62 -23.46 13.17 27.35
C LEU A 62 -23.16 13.41 28.82
N GLU A 63 -21.93 13.80 29.16
CA GLU A 63 -21.52 14.14 30.53
C GLU A 63 -22.34 15.30 31.07
N LYS A 64 -22.50 16.40 30.32
CA LYS A 64 -23.37 17.52 30.70
C LYS A 64 -24.82 17.10 30.91
N LYS A 65 -25.34 16.21 30.06
CA LYS A 65 -26.72 15.68 30.21
C LYS A 65 -26.83 14.77 31.43
N VAL A 66 -25.81 13.97 31.73
CA VAL A 66 -25.76 13.06 32.88
C VAL A 66 -25.54 13.79 34.20
N GLU A 67 -24.77 14.88 34.21
CA GLU A 67 -24.52 15.71 35.38
C GLU A 67 -25.78 16.45 35.85
N SER A 68 -26.70 16.74 34.92
CA SER A 68 -28.03 17.30 35.24
C SER A 68 -29.02 16.30 35.86
N LEU A 69 -28.68 15.01 35.90
CA LEU A 69 -29.54 13.97 36.47
C LEU A 69 -29.30 13.80 37.98
N PRO A 70 -30.33 13.38 38.74
CA PRO A 70 -30.17 13.07 40.17
C PRO A 70 -29.10 12.00 40.40
N ASP A 71 -28.31 12.13 41.47
CA ASP A 71 -27.16 11.24 41.75
C ASP A 71 -27.48 9.75 41.85
N ASN A 72 -28.74 9.39 42.10
CA ASN A 72 -29.22 8.00 42.16
C ASN A 72 -29.79 7.46 40.83
N SER A 73 -29.61 8.21 39.74
CA SER A 73 -30.05 7.84 38.40
C SER A 73 -29.29 6.60 37.89
N PRO A 74 -30.00 5.56 37.41
CA PRO A 74 -29.35 4.39 36.83
C PRO A 74 -28.47 4.76 35.62
N SER A 75 -28.83 5.80 34.87
CA SER A 75 -28.06 6.27 33.70
C SER A 75 -26.69 6.82 34.08
N LYS A 76 -26.56 7.48 35.24
CA LYS A 76 -25.27 8.01 35.72
C LYS A 76 -24.31 6.88 36.10
N ARG A 77 -24.81 5.85 36.79
CA ARG A 77 -24.04 4.63 37.10
C ARG A 77 -23.60 3.86 35.85
N TYR A 78 -24.44 3.76 34.83
CA TYR A 78 -24.07 3.11 33.57
C TYR A 78 -23.00 3.91 32.81
N PHE A 79 -23.10 5.23 32.79
CA PHE A 79 -22.09 6.10 32.18
C PHE A 79 -20.73 5.97 32.86
N ASP A 80 -20.68 6.04 34.20
CA ASP A 80 -19.43 5.88 34.96
C ASP A 80 -18.78 4.51 34.72
N ARG A 81 -19.59 3.46 34.62
CA ARG A 81 -19.11 2.11 34.32
C ARG A 81 -18.53 2.01 32.91
N LEU A 82 -19.21 2.56 31.90
CA LEU A 82 -18.74 2.60 30.52
C LEU A 82 -17.43 3.40 30.39
N MET A 83 -17.31 4.54 31.07
CA MET A 83 -16.06 5.31 31.09
C MET A 83 -14.92 4.55 31.78
N SER A 84 -15.23 3.79 32.84
CA SER A 84 -14.23 2.96 33.53
C SER A 84 -13.76 1.75 32.71
N GLU A 85 -14.63 1.20 31.85
CA GLU A 85 -14.30 0.10 30.93
C GLU A 85 -13.57 0.62 29.69
N ALA A 86 -13.96 1.78 29.15
CA ALA A 86 -13.27 2.46 28.06
C ALA A 86 -11.84 2.89 28.45
N GLY A 87 -11.59 3.23 29.72
CA GLY A 87 -10.25 3.50 30.22
C GLY A 87 -9.34 2.26 30.32
N LYS A 88 -9.90 1.05 30.17
CA LYS A 88 -9.16 -0.23 30.27
C LYS A 88 -8.93 -0.91 28.92
N SER A 89 -9.73 -0.60 27.90
CA SER A 89 -9.56 -1.19 26.58
C SER A 89 -8.49 -0.43 25.78
N GLN A 90 -7.44 -1.16 25.37
CA GLN A 90 -6.57 -0.69 24.29
C GLN A 90 -7.42 -0.66 23.02
N ILE A 91 -7.64 0.53 22.48
CA ILE A 91 -8.42 0.72 21.26
C ILE A 91 -7.61 0.12 20.10
N GLU A 92 -7.96 -1.11 19.69
CA GLU A 92 -7.43 -1.72 18.48
C GLU A 92 -8.06 -1.02 17.26
N PHE A 93 -7.29 -0.09 16.69
CA PHE A 93 -7.65 0.59 15.45
C PHE A 93 -7.49 -0.38 14.28
N ASN A 94 -8.57 -1.08 13.92
CA ASN A 94 -8.65 -1.77 12.65
C ASN A 94 -8.74 -0.73 11.53
N PHE A 95 -7.59 -0.47 10.89
CA PHE A 95 -7.51 0.30 9.66
C PHE A 95 -8.32 -0.42 8.58
N GLN A 96 -9.50 0.09 8.23
CA GLN A 96 -10.16 -0.27 6.99
C GLN A 96 -9.66 0.66 5.88
N PRO A 97 -8.82 0.19 4.95
CA PRO A 97 -8.48 0.96 3.76
C PRO A 97 -9.74 1.19 2.92
N GLY A 98 -9.76 2.31 2.19
CA GLY A 98 -10.94 2.83 1.47
C GLY A 98 -11.41 2.00 0.26
N PHE A 99 -11.13 0.71 0.22
CA PHE A 99 -11.67 -0.20 -0.78
C PHE A 99 -13.11 -0.60 -0.43
N SER A 100 -13.97 -0.61 -1.44
CA SER A 100 -15.39 -0.98 -1.27
C SER A 100 -15.59 -2.45 -0.87
N SER A 101 -14.59 -3.31 -1.11
CA SER A 101 -14.59 -4.68 -0.61
C SER A 101 -13.15 -5.20 -0.38
N PRO A 102 -12.94 -6.08 0.61
CA PRO A 102 -11.63 -6.70 0.86
C PRO A 102 -11.16 -7.58 -0.31
N ARG A 103 -12.09 -8.04 -1.17
CA ARG A 103 -11.74 -8.77 -2.39
C ARG A 103 -11.09 -7.87 -3.43
N PHE A 104 -11.58 -6.64 -3.58
CA PHE A 104 -10.99 -5.67 -4.51
C PHE A 104 -9.61 -5.22 -4.05
N GLU A 105 -9.47 -4.97 -2.75
CA GLU A 105 -8.20 -4.66 -2.12
C GLU A 105 -7.15 -5.74 -2.43
N ARG A 106 -7.49 -7.01 -2.18
CA ARG A 106 -6.59 -8.13 -2.46
C ARG A 106 -6.18 -8.19 -3.93
N ILE A 107 -7.13 -8.09 -4.86
CA ILE A 107 -6.82 -8.11 -6.31
C ILE A 107 -5.88 -6.96 -6.67
N PHE A 108 -6.13 -5.77 -6.13
CA PHE A 108 -5.33 -4.60 -6.38
C PHE A 108 -3.87 -4.83 -5.98
N TYR A 109 -3.62 -5.31 -4.76
CA TYR A 109 -2.27 -5.59 -4.30
C TYR A 109 -1.58 -6.73 -5.05
N GLN A 110 -2.32 -7.79 -5.42
CA GLN A 110 -1.79 -8.89 -6.21
C GLN A 110 -1.36 -8.44 -7.62
N CYS A 111 -2.08 -7.51 -8.24
CA CYS A 111 -1.78 -6.98 -9.57
C CYS A 111 -0.64 -5.95 -9.58
N LEU A 112 -0.39 -5.28 -8.45
CA LEU A 112 0.48 -4.12 -8.34
C LEU A 112 1.92 -4.34 -8.83
N PRO A 113 2.66 -5.39 -8.40
CA PRO A 113 4.03 -5.61 -8.89
C PRO A 113 4.10 -5.89 -10.39
N TRP A 114 3.09 -6.59 -10.93
CA TRP A 114 3.01 -6.90 -12.35
C TRP A 114 2.69 -5.66 -13.19
N ALA A 115 1.76 -4.83 -12.72
CA ALA A 115 1.43 -3.55 -13.35
C ALA A 115 2.64 -2.60 -13.39
N LEU A 116 3.42 -2.58 -12.31
CA LEU A 116 4.66 -1.81 -12.23
C LEU A 116 5.68 -2.32 -13.26
N LEU A 117 5.87 -3.64 -13.38
CA LEU A 117 6.76 -4.21 -14.39
C LEU A 117 6.31 -3.93 -15.83
N LEU A 118 5.00 -4.04 -16.11
CA LEU A 118 4.43 -3.69 -17.42
C LEU A 118 4.69 -2.23 -17.78
N THR A 119 4.57 -1.34 -16.79
CA THR A 119 4.85 0.08 -16.96
C THR A 119 6.32 0.30 -17.28
N ILE A 120 7.24 -0.36 -16.56
CA ILE A 120 8.68 -0.30 -16.88
C ILE A 120 8.95 -0.77 -18.31
N ILE A 121 8.43 -1.94 -18.70
CA ILE A 121 8.62 -2.50 -20.06
C ILE A 121 8.13 -1.55 -21.14
N PHE A 122 6.99 -0.90 -20.89
CA PHE A 122 6.41 0.05 -21.83
C PHE A 122 7.36 1.22 -22.12
N PHE A 123 8.09 1.71 -21.11
CA PHE A 123 9.03 2.82 -21.25
C PHE A 123 10.45 2.41 -21.67
N THR A 124 10.92 1.22 -21.31
CA THR A 124 12.33 0.84 -21.54
C THR A 124 12.59 0.15 -22.87
N THR A 125 11.60 -0.55 -23.42
CA THR A 125 11.83 -1.51 -24.52
C THR A 125 11.15 -1.03 -25.81
N SER A 126 11.93 -0.76 -26.87
CA SER A 126 11.41 -0.39 -28.19
C SER A 126 11.24 -1.59 -29.13
N SER A 127 12.08 -2.63 -29.01
CA SER A 127 12.02 -3.86 -29.79
C SER A 127 11.57 -5.04 -28.94
N GLY A 128 10.59 -5.82 -29.43
CA GLY A 128 10.07 -6.99 -28.70
C GLY A 128 9.12 -6.67 -27.53
N ARG A 129 8.61 -5.42 -27.44
CA ARG A 129 7.70 -4.97 -26.37
C ARG A 129 6.46 -5.85 -26.22
N SER A 130 5.81 -6.20 -27.34
CA SER A 130 4.62 -7.06 -27.33
C SER A 130 4.90 -8.44 -26.74
N SER A 131 6.05 -9.04 -27.08
CA SER A 131 6.49 -10.32 -26.54
C SER A 131 6.80 -10.21 -25.04
N ALA A 132 7.45 -9.14 -24.60
CA ALA A 132 7.74 -8.91 -23.18
C ALA A 132 6.46 -8.71 -22.35
N VAL A 133 5.51 -7.90 -22.84
CA VAL A 133 4.19 -7.71 -22.22
C VAL A 133 3.44 -9.05 -22.15
N GLY A 134 3.40 -9.81 -23.24
CA GLY A 134 2.78 -11.13 -23.27
C GLY A 134 3.41 -12.10 -22.25
N GLY A 135 4.74 -12.09 -22.12
CA GLY A 135 5.45 -12.89 -21.13
C GLY A 135 5.10 -12.52 -19.69
N VAL A 136 5.02 -11.22 -19.37
CA VAL A 136 4.63 -10.77 -18.03
C VAL A 136 3.18 -11.14 -17.70
N LEU A 137 2.26 -10.98 -18.65
CA LEU A 137 0.86 -11.37 -18.44
C LEU A 137 0.73 -12.89 -18.27
N ALA A 138 1.44 -13.68 -19.08
CA ALA A 138 1.42 -15.14 -19.00
C ALA A 138 1.98 -15.65 -17.67
N ILE A 139 3.08 -15.06 -17.19
CA ILE A 139 3.70 -15.44 -15.91
C ILE A 139 2.89 -14.91 -14.73
N GLY A 140 2.42 -13.67 -14.76
CA GLY A 140 1.73 -13.02 -13.64
C GLY A 140 0.33 -13.58 -13.38
N SER A 141 -0.41 -13.95 -14.43
CA SER A 141 -1.81 -14.38 -14.30
C SER A 141 -2.01 -15.56 -13.33
N PRO A 142 -1.22 -16.67 -13.41
CA PRO A 142 -1.31 -17.75 -12.43
C PRO A 142 -1.13 -17.29 -10.98
N PHE A 143 -0.18 -16.39 -10.71
CA PHE A 143 0.10 -15.94 -9.34
C PHE A 143 -0.97 -15.00 -8.81
N ILE A 144 -1.57 -14.17 -9.66
CA ILE A 144 -2.72 -13.33 -9.29
C ILE A 144 -3.92 -14.21 -8.94
N VAL A 145 -4.21 -15.23 -9.75
CA VAL A 145 -5.30 -16.17 -9.50
C VAL A 145 -5.06 -16.97 -8.22
N LEU A 146 -3.84 -17.47 -7.99
CA LEU A 146 -3.49 -18.18 -6.77
C LEU A 146 -3.59 -17.27 -5.55
N GLY A 147 -3.03 -16.06 -5.62
CA GLY A 147 -3.06 -15.08 -4.54
C GLY A 147 -4.48 -14.65 -4.15
N TYR A 148 -5.37 -14.50 -5.13
CA TYR A 148 -6.78 -14.21 -4.90
C TYR A 148 -7.49 -15.32 -4.09
N ASN A 149 -7.20 -16.59 -4.42
CA ASN A 149 -7.83 -17.77 -3.82
C ASN A 149 -7.20 -18.21 -2.49
N LEU A 150 -6.15 -17.54 -2.00
CA LEU A 150 -5.56 -17.87 -0.70
C LEU A 150 -6.57 -17.63 0.43
N PRO A 151 -6.68 -18.53 1.42
CA PRO A 151 -7.54 -18.31 2.58
C PRO A 151 -7.08 -17.06 3.33
N ALA A 152 -8.00 -16.27 3.88
CA ALA A 152 -7.63 -15.16 4.75
C ALA A 152 -6.95 -15.71 6.01
N LEU A 153 -5.70 -15.31 6.23
CA LEU A 153 -4.97 -15.57 7.47
C LEU A 153 -5.26 -14.46 8.49
N GLU A 154 -4.97 -14.71 9.76
CA GLU A 154 -5.03 -13.68 10.83
C GLU A 154 -4.19 -12.45 10.45
N GLU A 155 -3.05 -12.69 9.81
CA GLU A 155 -2.16 -11.65 9.30
C GLU A 155 -2.38 -11.40 7.80
N THR A 156 -3.31 -10.50 7.48
CA THR A 156 -3.65 -10.12 6.09
C THR A 156 -2.45 -9.58 5.30
N TRP A 157 -1.52 -8.89 5.97
CA TRP A 157 -0.33 -8.31 5.34
C TRP A 157 0.55 -9.35 4.64
N VAL A 158 0.57 -10.60 5.12
CA VAL A 158 1.37 -11.68 4.51
C VAL A 158 0.84 -12.00 3.12
N ILE A 159 -0.48 -12.06 2.96
CA ILE A 159 -1.12 -12.42 1.70
C ILE A 159 -1.15 -11.22 0.76
N ASP A 160 -1.48 -10.05 1.29
CA ASP A 160 -1.72 -8.87 0.46
C ASP A 160 -0.40 -8.17 0.07
N TYR A 161 0.64 -8.23 0.91
CA TYR A 161 1.94 -7.60 0.61
C TYR A 161 3.06 -8.60 0.39
N LEU A 162 3.33 -9.48 1.36
CA LEU A 162 4.54 -10.32 1.30
C LEU A 162 4.50 -11.31 0.14
N TYR A 163 3.35 -11.96 -0.09
CA TYR A 163 3.19 -12.94 -1.15
C TYR A 163 3.41 -12.36 -2.57
N PRO A 164 2.67 -11.34 -3.04
CA PRO A 164 2.82 -10.85 -4.41
C PRO A 164 4.21 -10.28 -4.68
N TRP A 165 4.77 -9.51 -3.74
CA TRP A 165 6.10 -8.92 -3.87
C TRP A 165 7.23 -9.94 -3.72
N GLY A 166 7.07 -10.91 -2.83
CA GLY A 166 8.02 -12.01 -2.64
C GLY A 166 8.12 -12.89 -3.89
N VAL A 167 6.96 -13.31 -4.42
CA VAL A 167 6.89 -14.09 -5.67
C VAL A 167 7.49 -13.31 -6.84
N PHE A 168 7.12 -12.05 -6.98
CA PHE A 168 7.69 -11.18 -8.02
C PHE A 168 9.21 -11.09 -7.93
N THR A 169 9.74 -10.85 -6.73
CA THR A 169 11.18 -10.74 -6.48
C THR A 169 11.90 -12.05 -6.78
N LEU A 170 11.35 -13.19 -6.33
CA LEU A 170 11.91 -14.52 -6.61
C LEU A 170 11.96 -14.83 -8.11
N ILE A 171 10.90 -14.49 -8.85
CA ILE A 171 10.86 -14.69 -10.30
C ILE A 171 11.90 -13.82 -10.99
N LEU A 172 12.05 -12.56 -10.60
CA LEU A 172 13.08 -11.69 -11.14
C LEU A 172 14.49 -12.22 -10.87
N ILE A 173 14.77 -12.65 -9.63
CA ILE A 173 16.05 -13.27 -9.26
C ILE A 173 16.31 -14.50 -10.13
N PHE A 174 15.31 -15.38 -10.28
CA PHE A 174 15.44 -16.58 -11.10
C PHE A 174 15.76 -16.24 -12.56
N ILE A 175 15.05 -15.27 -13.15
CA ILE A 175 15.30 -14.79 -14.52
C ILE A 175 16.72 -14.23 -14.65
N LEU A 176 17.17 -13.41 -13.70
CA LEU A 176 18.51 -12.81 -13.72
C LEU A 176 19.62 -13.86 -13.62
N VAL A 177 19.49 -14.82 -12.69
CA VAL A 177 20.44 -15.93 -12.53
C VAL A 177 20.49 -16.80 -13.79
N TRP A 178 19.32 -17.11 -14.35
CA TRP A 178 19.22 -17.89 -15.58
C TRP A 178 19.87 -17.19 -16.78
N GLN A 179 19.62 -15.88 -16.93
CA GLN A 179 20.25 -15.09 -18.00
C GLN A 179 21.77 -14.99 -17.83
N HIS A 180 22.26 -14.86 -16.60
CA HIS A 180 23.70 -14.80 -16.32
C HIS A 180 24.40 -16.10 -16.76
N ARG A 181 23.81 -17.26 -16.46
CA ARG A 181 24.33 -18.58 -16.88
C ARG A 181 24.39 -18.79 -18.39
N LYS A 182 23.53 -18.13 -19.17
CA LYS A 182 23.53 -18.24 -20.64
C LYS A 182 24.55 -17.34 -21.33
N LYS A 183 25.04 -16.31 -20.65
CA LYS A 183 26.03 -15.36 -21.19
C LYS A 183 27.48 -15.74 -20.84
N SER A 184 27.66 -16.53 -19.78
CA SER A 184 28.92 -17.18 -19.44
C SER A 184 29.07 -18.51 -20.17
#